data_AF-A0A1B0GHQ5-F1
#
_entry.id   AF-A0A1B0GHQ5-F1
#
_cell.length_a   1.000
_cell.length_b   1.000
_cell.length_c   1.000
_cell.angle_alpha   90.00
_cell.angle_beta   90.00
_cell.angle_gamma   90.00
#
_symmetry.space_group_name_H-M   'P 1'
#
loop_
_entity.id
_entity.type
_entity.pdbx_description
1 polymer ?
#
loop_
_entity_poly.entity_id
_entity_poly.type
_entity_poly.pdbx_seq_one_letter_code
_entity_poly.pdbx_strand_id
1 'polypeptide(L)'
;YSNQNLLRKRWESKLEAKRGHQKHEYRNWVTSQVGEALINNPTSLPVTSTPIGNKSSMFVTQNLAMEESFTIHLGSQLKHMHNIRILSADVTEFCSPLHRDENLNGLNMALGLYSSSLSGIVVLTPPGSVQVLPKIIKNANMSTEFHFDQRIEEDLRKSHNDAAAGAATEKTSQKLHPGDFFITRHSNLSQTHVIFHLISDESSDSPGEITSRHPVILGLRNILKTASRHDISMLTIPALLRHEMSEDMTVPWSIRRAELVFKCAKGFMIESATWGGTEINTLQLLLPHNISEELFTTLAGMVSNVFRVANPKFL
;
A
#
# COMPACT_ATOMS: atom_id res chain seq x y z
N TYR A 1 -39.49 24.63 1.61
CA TYR A 1 -38.68 23.64 0.88
C TYR A 1 -37.67 24.25 -0.11
N SER A 2 -38.02 25.25 -0.94
CA SER A 2 -37.07 25.85 -1.91
C SER A 2 -35.91 26.62 -1.27
N ASN A 3 -36.17 27.45 -0.24
CA ASN A 3 -35.14 28.28 0.42
C ASN A 3 -34.08 27.46 1.18
N GLN A 4 -34.48 26.39 1.87
CA GLN A 4 -33.53 25.50 2.55
C GLN A 4 -32.63 24.75 1.57
N ASN A 5 -33.17 24.28 0.44
CA ASN A 5 -32.37 23.63 -0.61
C ASN A 5 -31.41 24.61 -1.29
N LEU A 6 -31.83 25.86 -1.51
CA LEU A 6 -30.97 26.89 -2.07
C LEU A 6 -29.83 27.28 -1.12
N LEU A 7 -30.13 27.39 0.18
CA LEU A 7 -29.13 27.65 1.21
C LEU A 7 -28.13 26.50 1.33
N ARG A 8 -28.60 25.24 1.30
CA ARG A 8 -27.76 24.05 1.28
C ARG A 8 -26.82 24.04 0.08
N LYS A 9 -27.35 24.24 -1.14
CA LYS A 9 -26.53 24.31 -2.37
C LYS A 9 -25.48 25.42 -2.30
N ARG A 10 -25.82 26.57 -1.71
CA ARG A 10 -24.86 27.68 -1.52
C ARG A 10 -23.74 27.29 -0.57
N TRP A 11 -24.04 26.58 0.52
CA TRP A 11 -23.03 26.09 1.46
C TRP A 11 -22.16 24.99 0.87
N GLU A 12 -22.77 24.04 0.13
CA GLU A 12 -22.03 23.00 -0.60
C GLU A 12 -21.06 23.61 -1.60
N SER A 13 -21.50 24.61 -2.38
CA SER A 13 -20.62 25.34 -3.32
C SER A 13 -19.49 26.09 -2.61
N LYS A 14 -19.77 26.78 -1.49
CA LYS A 14 -18.73 27.46 -0.69
C LYS A 14 -17.73 26.47 -0.10
N LEU A 15 -18.20 25.32 0.37
CA LEU A 15 -17.35 24.27 0.93
C LEU A 15 -16.42 23.71 -0.14
N GLU A 16 -16.95 23.39 -1.32
CA GLU A 16 -16.16 22.86 -2.43
C GLU A 16 -15.10 23.87 -2.91
N ALA A 17 -15.47 25.15 -3.03
CA ALA A 17 -14.52 26.21 -3.36
C ALA A 17 -13.38 26.31 -2.31
N LYS A 18 -13.72 26.21 -1.02
CA LYS A 18 -12.72 26.25 0.06
C LYS A 18 -11.80 25.04 0.03
N ARG A 19 -12.34 23.83 -0.19
CA ARG A 19 -11.54 22.60 -0.35
C ARG A 19 -10.60 22.70 -1.55
N GLY A 20 -11.09 23.21 -2.68
CA GLY A 20 -10.28 23.44 -3.87
C GLY A 20 -9.11 24.41 -3.60
N HIS A 21 -9.36 25.48 -2.85
CA HIS A 21 -8.32 26.43 -2.46
C HIS A 21 -7.27 25.79 -1.55
N GLN A 22 -7.70 25.09 -0.48
CA GLN A 22 -6.79 24.40 0.43
C GLN A 22 -5.92 23.36 -0.29
N LYS A 23 -6.51 22.60 -1.22
CA LYS A 23 -5.79 21.65 -2.06
C LYS A 23 -4.72 22.32 -2.91
N HIS A 24 -5.04 23.49 -3.48
CA HIS A 24 -4.09 24.25 -4.29
C HIS A 24 -2.95 24.85 -3.45
N GLU A 25 -3.27 25.45 -2.30
CA GLU A 25 -2.29 25.99 -1.36
C GLU A 25 -1.33 24.90 -0.86
N TYR A 26 -1.86 23.75 -0.47
CA TYR A 26 -1.05 22.62 -0.02
C TYR A 26 -0.11 22.12 -1.13
N ARG A 27 -0.58 22.00 -2.38
CA ARG A 27 0.29 21.64 -3.51
C ARG A 27 1.44 22.63 -3.69
N ASN A 28 1.14 23.93 -3.67
CA ASN A 28 2.16 24.97 -3.83
C ASN A 28 3.17 24.94 -2.69
N TRP A 29 2.68 24.78 -1.45
CA TRP A 29 3.51 24.64 -0.27
C TRP A 29 4.46 23.43 -0.36
N VAL A 30 3.94 22.22 -0.64
CA VAL A 30 4.78 21.01 -0.81
C VAL A 30 5.85 21.23 -1.87
N THR A 31 5.47 21.81 -3.02
CA THR A 31 6.40 22.07 -4.13
C THR A 31 7.51 23.04 -3.72
N SER A 32 7.16 24.09 -2.98
CA SER A 32 8.12 25.07 -2.45
C SER A 32 9.09 24.43 -1.45
N GLN A 33 8.57 23.67 -0.48
CA GLN A 33 9.39 23.01 0.54
C GLN A 33 10.39 22.01 -0.06
N VAL A 34 9.95 21.20 -1.02
CA VAL A 34 10.85 20.27 -1.72
C VAL A 34 11.91 21.04 -2.52
N GLY A 35 11.51 22.10 -3.21
CA GLY A 35 12.42 22.98 -3.95
C GLY A 35 13.49 23.60 -3.06
N GLU A 36 13.11 24.17 -1.91
CA GLU A 36 14.03 24.73 -0.93
C GLU A 36 14.97 23.68 -0.33
N ALA A 37 14.45 22.50 0.00
CA ALA A 37 15.25 21.44 0.58
C ALA A 37 16.29 20.87 -0.42
N LEU A 38 15.95 20.80 -1.72
CA LEU A 38 16.87 20.44 -2.80
C LEU A 38 18.00 21.48 -2.97
N ILE A 39 17.69 22.77 -2.80
CA ILE A 39 18.67 23.85 -2.93
C ILE A 39 19.61 23.89 -1.72
N ASN A 40 19.07 23.71 -0.51
CA ASN A 40 19.82 23.90 0.73
C ASN A 40 20.64 22.67 1.18
N ASN A 41 20.28 21.46 0.73
CA ASN A 41 20.95 20.21 1.12
C ASN A 41 21.24 19.31 -0.10
N PRO A 42 22.19 19.68 -0.99
CA PRO A 42 22.53 18.88 -2.17
C PRO A 42 23.18 17.51 -1.83
N THR A 43 23.70 17.34 -0.61
CA THR A 43 24.40 16.12 -0.15
C THR A 43 23.55 15.16 0.70
N SER A 44 22.30 15.50 1.04
CA SER A 44 21.38 14.56 1.71
C SER A 44 20.68 13.60 0.75
N LEU A 45 21.09 13.59 -0.52
CA LEU A 45 20.75 12.56 -1.47
C LEU A 45 21.47 11.26 -1.06
N PRO A 46 20.77 10.16 -0.73
CA PRO A 46 21.40 8.86 -0.72
C PRO A 46 21.91 8.60 -2.14
N VAL A 47 23.14 8.07 -2.25
CA VAL A 47 23.94 7.87 -3.48
C VAL A 47 23.28 6.98 -4.56
N THR A 48 22.01 6.61 -4.41
CA THR A 48 21.18 5.93 -5.41
C THR A 48 20.28 6.84 -6.25
N SER A 49 20.23 8.16 -5.98
CA SER A 49 19.43 9.09 -6.77
C SER A 49 20.11 9.48 -8.09
N THR A 50 19.85 8.73 -9.16
CA THR A 50 20.09 9.26 -10.51
C THR A 50 19.03 10.31 -10.85
N PRO A 51 19.42 11.46 -11.42
CA PRO A 51 18.49 12.49 -11.84
C PRO A 51 17.77 12.02 -13.10
N ILE A 52 16.45 12.25 -13.15
CA ILE A 52 15.66 12.28 -14.39
C ILE A 52 15.67 10.93 -15.14
N GLY A 53 14.85 9.99 -14.67
CA GLY A 53 14.52 8.82 -15.50
C GLY A 53 13.91 7.65 -14.76
N ASN A 54 14.24 7.46 -13.47
CA ASN A 54 13.74 6.32 -12.70
C ASN A 54 12.61 6.75 -11.76
N LYS A 55 11.35 6.44 -12.15
CA LYS A 55 10.12 6.74 -11.39
C LYS A 55 10.10 6.14 -9.97
N SER A 56 11.02 5.22 -9.69
CA SER A 56 11.20 4.50 -8.42
C SER A 56 12.06 5.24 -7.38
N SER A 57 12.74 6.32 -7.78
CA SER A 57 13.76 7.03 -6.98
C SER A 57 13.19 8.01 -5.93
N MET A 58 11.89 8.34 -6.00
CA MET A 58 11.29 9.34 -5.11
C MET A 58 10.97 8.83 -3.70
N PHE A 59 11.04 7.53 -3.46
CA PHE A 59 10.73 6.93 -2.17
C PHE A 59 12.03 6.58 -1.43
N VAL A 60 12.60 7.58 -0.76
CA VAL A 60 13.70 7.37 0.17
C VAL A 60 13.13 6.70 1.41
N THR A 61 13.64 5.52 1.72
CA THR A 61 13.29 4.79 2.92
C THR A 61 14.34 4.94 4.00
N GLN A 62 13.87 4.97 5.25
CA GLN A 62 14.72 4.85 6.41
C GLN A 62 15.58 3.58 6.29
N ASN A 63 16.81 3.64 6.79
CA ASN A 63 17.65 2.46 7.02
C ASN A 63 16.97 1.59 8.09
N LEU A 64 16.02 0.76 7.67
CA LEU A 64 15.52 -0.33 8.50
C LEU A 64 16.62 -1.38 8.58
N ALA A 65 16.86 -1.93 9.77
CA ALA A 65 17.99 -2.83 10.02
C ALA A 65 17.94 -4.11 9.18
N MET A 66 16.75 -4.49 8.68
CA MET A 66 16.53 -5.71 7.92
C MET A 66 15.79 -5.38 6.62
N GLU A 67 16.57 -5.08 5.59
CA GLU A 67 16.10 -4.72 4.26
C GLU A 67 17.07 -5.21 3.18
N GLU A 68 16.52 -5.81 2.12
CA GLU A 68 17.25 -6.15 0.90
C GLU A 68 16.46 -5.76 -0.35
N SER A 69 17.16 -5.34 -1.41
CA SER A 69 16.54 -4.95 -2.69
C SER A 69 17.17 -5.72 -3.86
N PHE A 70 16.32 -6.11 -4.81
CA PHE A 70 16.66 -6.93 -5.96
C PHE A 70 16.14 -6.27 -7.23
N THR A 71 16.98 -6.15 -8.24
CA THR A 71 16.54 -5.74 -9.58
C THR A 71 16.26 -6.98 -10.41
N ILE A 72 15.01 -7.17 -10.81
CA ILE A 72 14.59 -8.31 -11.63
C ILE A 72 14.17 -7.84 -13.01
N HIS A 73 14.28 -8.74 -13.98
CA HIS A 73 13.77 -8.51 -15.32
C HIS A 73 12.71 -9.56 -15.65
N LEU A 74 11.51 -9.13 -16.02
CA LEU A 74 10.38 -10.00 -16.36
C LEU A 74 9.91 -9.76 -17.81
N GLY A 75 9.11 -10.68 -18.33
CA GLY A 75 8.55 -10.62 -19.69
C GLY A 75 9.39 -11.31 -20.76
N SER A 76 8.84 -11.37 -21.99
CA SER A 76 9.57 -11.93 -23.14
C SER A 76 10.82 -11.09 -23.42
N GLN A 77 11.98 -11.75 -23.49
CA GLN A 77 13.30 -11.11 -23.64
C GLN A 77 13.76 -10.21 -22.46
N LEU A 78 13.20 -10.37 -21.24
CA LEU A 78 13.67 -9.63 -20.05
C LEU A 78 13.56 -8.08 -20.19
N LYS A 79 12.55 -7.59 -20.91
CA LYS A 79 12.41 -6.15 -21.20
C LYS A 79 11.95 -5.29 -20.03
N HIS A 80 11.23 -5.85 -19.06
CA HIS A 80 10.61 -5.08 -17.99
C HIS A 80 11.44 -5.18 -16.71
N MET A 81 12.03 -4.07 -16.29
CA MET A 81 12.83 -3.99 -15.07
C MET A 81 11.92 -3.64 -13.89
N HIS A 82 11.92 -4.50 -12.87
CA HIS A 82 11.20 -4.24 -11.62
C HIS A 82 12.17 -4.29 -10.44
N ASN A 83 11.88 -3.51 -9.42
CA ASN A 83 12.56 -3.58 -8.14
C ASN A 83 11.68 -4.42 -7.19
N ILE A 84 12.23 -5.52 -6.69
CA ILE A 84 11.63 -6.27 -5.58
C ILE A 84 12.42 -5.92 -4.33
N ARG A 85 11.73 -5.51 -3.29
CA ARG A 85 12.35 -5.21 -2.01
C ARG A 85 11.70 -6.04 -0.93
N ILE A 86 12.50 -6.61 -0.05
CA ILE A 86 12.04 -7.32 1.13
C ILE A 86 12.51 -6.55 2.36
N LEU A 87 11.61 -6.35 3.32
CA LEU A 87 11.95 -5.63 4.55
C LEU A 87 11.12 -6.12 5.73
N SER A 88 11.64 -5.90 6.94
CA SER A 88 10.93 -6.13 8.20
C SER A 88 10.52 -4.80 8.81
N ALA A 89 9.22 -4.59 9.03
CA ALA A 89 8.69 -3.35 9.64
C ALA A 89 7.28 -3.56 10.21
N ASP A 90 6.83 -2.66 11.10
CA ASP A 90 5.43 -2.61 11.52
C ASP A 90 4.61 -1.93 10.41
N VAL A 91 3.51 -2.54 10.00
CA VAL A 91 2.60 -2.01 8.98
C VAL A 91 2.13 -0.58 9.29
N THR A 92 2.06 -0.21 10.57
CA THR A 92 1.65 1.12 11.03
C THR A 92 2.71 2.19 10.82
N GLU A 93 3.99 1.83 10.63
CA GLU A 93 5.06 2.78 10.32
C GLU A 93 4.83 3.44 8.96
N PHE A 94 4.39 2.65 7.98
CA PHE A 94 3.99 3.14 6.65
C PHE A 94 2.79 4.08 6.67
N CYS A 95 2.01 3.99 7.74
CA CYS A 95 0.81 4.78 7.99
C CYS A 95 1.04 5.80 9.11
N SER A 96 2.28 6.24 9.35
CA SER A 96 2.55 7.35 10.27
C SER A 96 2.07 8.68 9.67
N PRO A 97 1.82 9.72 10.48
CA PRO A 97 1.49 11.03 9.94
C PRO A 97 2.63 11.60 9.10
N LEU A 98 2.27 12.24 7.99
CA LEU A 98 3.21 12.80 7.02
C LEU A 98 4.21 13.80 7.61
N HIS A 99 3.77 14.61 8.59
CA HIS A 99 4.56 15.69 9.19
C HIS A 99 5.10 15.35 10.58
N ARG A 100 5.25 14.05 10.89
CA ARG A 100 5.78 13.64 12.20
C ARG A 100 7.27 13.98 12.36
N ASP A 101 8.04 13.86 11.28
CA ASP A 101 9.47 14.13 11.24
C ASP A 101 9.76 15.17 10.14
N GLU A 102 10.70 16.10 10.36
CA GLU A 102 11.17 17.09 9.35
C GLU A 102 11.95 16.44 8.18
N ASN A 103 11.79 15.14 7.99
CA ASN A 103 12.52 14.37 7.00
C ASN A 103 11.95 14.59 5.59
N LEU A 104 12.85 14.76 4.63
CA LEU A 104 12.57 14.86 3.19
C LEU A 104 11.64 13.76 2.66
N ASN A 105 11.63 12.58 3.30
CA ASN A 105 10.82 11.43 2.90
C ASN A 105 9.31 11.77 2.90
N GLY A 106 8.85 12.49 3.92
CA GLY A 106 7.45 12.93 4.00
C GLY A 106 7.12 13.90 2.86
N LEU A 107 8.01 14.85 2.57
CA LEU A 107 7.81 15.81 1.48
C LEU A 107 7.80 15.14 0.10
N ASN A 108 8.68 14.16 -0.14
CA ASN A 108 8.68 13.39 -1.38
C ASN A 108 7.42 12.55 -1.54
N MET A 109 6.93 11.96 -0.46
CA MET A 109 5.65 11.26 -0.43
C MET A 109 4.48 12.20 -0.73
N ALA A 110 4.45 13.38 -0.12
CA ALA A 110 3.47 14.42 -0.39
C ALA A 110 3.49 14.86 -1.87
N LEU A 111 4.67 14.99 -2.46
CA LEU A 111 4.85 15.33 -3.87
C LEU A 111 4.39 14.18 -4.80
N GLY A 112 4.59 12.94 -4.36
CA GLY A 112 4.15 11.72 -5.03
C GLY A 112 2.66 11.74 -5.39
N LEU A 113 1.82 12.34 -4.54
CA LEU A 113 0.39 12.53 -4.76
C LEU A 113 0.05 13.30 -6.04
N TYR A 114 0.94 14.19 -6.49
CA TYR A 114 0.81 14.99 -7.71
C TYR A 114 1.58 14.42 -8.89
N SER A 115 2.17 13.24 -8.73
CA SER A 115 2.95 12.54 -9.73
C SER A 115 2.17 11.36 -10.33
N SER A 116 2.79 10.67 -11.29
CA SER A 116 2.30 9.40 -11.84
C SER A 116 2.87 8.18 -11.11
N SER A 117 3.29 8.33 -9.85
CA SER A 117 3.97 7.29 -9.08
C SER A 117 3.33 7.19 -7.70
N LEU A 118 2.15 6.58 -7.63
CA LEU A 118 1.44 6.38 -6.37
C LEU A 118 2.01 5.17 -5.62
N SER A 119 1.99 5.27 -4.29
CA SER A 119 2.39 4.21 -3.35
C SER A 119 1.16 3.64 -2.67
N GLY A 120 1.07 2.32 -2.60
CA GLY A 120 0.00 1.62 -1.91
C GLY A 120 0.51 0.54 -0.95
N ILE A 121 -0.30 0.20 0.05
CA ILE A 121 0.00 -0.86 1.02
C ILE A 121 -1.22 -1.76 1.22
N VAL A 122 -0.98 -3.06 1.41
CA VAL A 122 -2.00 -4.04 1.76
C VAL A 122 -2.01 -4.29 3.25
N VAL A 123 -3.15 -4.02 3.89
CA VAL A 123 -3.38 -4.24 5.32
C VAL A 123 -4.42 -5.33 5.48
N LEU A 124 -4.10 -6.37 6.23
CA LEU A 124 -5.03 -7.44 6.55
C LEU A 124 -6.03 -6.97 7.60
N THR A 125 -7.31 -7.23 7.35
CA THR A 125 -8.44 -6.85 8.20
C THR A 125 -9.25 -8.10 8.54
N PRO A 126 -9.65 -8.32 9.81
CA PRO A 126 -10.42 -9.49 10.19
C PRO A 126 -11.86 -9.44 9.61
N PRO A 127 -12.47 -10.62 9.34
CA PRO A 127 -13.81 -10.71 8.78
C PRO A 127 -14.85 -10.13 9.75
N GLY A 128 -15.94 -9.59 9.19
CA GLY A 128 -17.02 -8.98 9.98
C GLY A 128 -16.73 -7.59 10.52
N SER A 129 -15.50 -7.06 10.34
CA SER A 129 -15.18 -5.67 10.63
C SER A 129 -14.87 -4.92 9.34
N VAL A 130 -15.66 -3.88 9.03
CA VAL A 130 -15.28 -2.85 8.05
C VAL A 130 -14.59 -1.70 8.77
N GLN A 131 -13.70 -2.05 9.70
CA GLN A 131 -12.99 -1.07 10.52
C GLN A 131 -11.51 -1.14 10.18
N VAL A 132 -11.01 0.01 9.72
CA VAL A 132 -9.58 0.24 9.58
C VAL A 132 -8.92 0.09 10.95
N LEU A 133 -7.69 -0.44 10.98
CA LEU A 133 -6.95 -0.62 12.21
C LEU A 133 -6.94 0.68 13.04
N PRO A 134 -7.30 0.68 14.34
CA PRO A 134 -7.46 1.90 15.12
C PRO A 134 -6.23 2.80 15.15
N LYS A 135 -5.04 2.21 15.09
CA LYS A 135 -3.76 2.93 14.99
C LYS A 135 -3.66 3.74 13.68
N ILE A 136 -4.08 3.18 12.55
CA ILE A 136 -4.09 3.85 11.24
C ILE A 136 -5.08 5.01 11.26
N ILE A 137 -6.30 4.80 11.79
CA ILE A 137 -7.30 5.86 11.96
C ILE A 137 -6.74 6.99 12.83
N LYS A 138 -6.13 6.63 13.97
CA LYS A 138 -5.50 7.61 14.87
C LYS A 138 -4.45 8.42 14.12
N ASN A 139 -3.53 7.77 13.41
CA ASN A 139 -2.46 8.45 12.67
C ASN A 139 -3.01 9.38 11.57
N ALA A 140 -3.96 8.90 10.77
CA ALA A 140 -4.64 9.68 9.75
C ALA A 140 -5.39 10.90 10.34
N ASN A 141 -5.86 10.80 11.59
CA ASN A 141 -6.53 11.92 12.28
C ASN A 141 -5.56 12.89 12.97
N MET A 142 -4.25 12.63 12.99
CA MET A 142 -3.27 13.56 13.57
C MET A 142 -2.90 14.70 12.62
N SER A 143 -3.35 14.64 11.35
CA SER A 143 -3.12 15.66 10.33
C SER A 143 -4.35 15.83 9.46
N THR A 144 -4.57 17.03 8.95
CA THR A 144 -5.74 17.33 8.11
C THR A 144 -5.65 16.63 6.75
N GLU A 145 -6.72 15.94 6.36
CA GLU A 145 -6.87 15.37 5.01
C GLU A 145 -7.47 16.42 4.07
N PHE A 146 -6.70 16.83 3.06
CA PHE A 146 -7.08 17.90 2.14
C PHE A 146 -7.64 17.40 0.79
N HIS A 147 -7.44 16.13 0.45
CA HIS A 147 -7.65 15.59 -0.90
C HIS A 147 -8.81 14.61 -0.98
N PHE A 148 -8.95 13.76 0.03
CA PHE A 148 -9.88 12.65 0.00
C PHE A 148 -11.00 12.83 1.01
N ASP A 149 -12.20 12.40 0.63
CA ASP A 149 -13.32 12.37 1.56
C ASP A 149 -13.22 11.10 2.42
N GLN A 150 -13.20 11.26 3.74
CA GLN A 150 -13.13 10.15 4.69
C GLN A 150 -14.47 9.40 4.85
N ARG A 151 -15.55 9.87 4.19
CA ARG A 151 -16.90 9.27 4.25
C ARG A 151 -17.02 7.83 3.77
N ILE A 152 -16.01 7.26 3.11
CA ILE A 152 -16.05 5.86 2.64
C ILE A 152 -16.29 4.89 3.82
N GLU A 153 -15.70 5.15 4.99
CA GLU A 153 -15.96 4.34 6.18
C GLU A 153 -17.42 4.46 6.65
N GLU A 154 -17.98 5.67 6.53
CA GLU A 154 -19.35 5.95 6.95
C GLU A 154 -20.37 5.29 6.01
N ASP A 155 -20.12 5.31 4.71
CA ASP A 155 -20.98 4.69 3.69
C ASP A 155 -20.94 3.15 3.78
N LEU A 156 -19.76 2.57 4.04
CA LEU A 156 -19.62 1.14 4.30
C LEU A 156 -20.28 0.72 5.63
N ARG A 157 -20.15 1.54 6.69
CA ARG A 157 -20.81 1.30 7.99
C ARG A 157 -22.33 1.44 7.89
N LYS A 158 -22.85 2.40 7.11
CA LYS A 158 -24.29 2.55 6.84
C LYS A 158 -24.84 1.33 6.11
N SER A 159 -24.17 0.90 5.05
CA SER A 159 -24.51 -0.33 4.32
C SER A 159 -24.55 -1.57 5.23
N HIS A 160 -23.62 -1.67 6.19
CA HIS A 160 -23.59 -2.77 7.16
C HIS A 160 -24.66 -2.67 8.26
N ASN A 161 -24.91 -1.47 8.79
CA ASN A 161 -25.88 -1.26 9.88
C ASN A 161 -27.33 -1.31 9.41
N ASP A 162 -27.63 -0.85 8.19
CA ASP A 162 -28.96 -0.95 7.58
C ASP A 162 -29.37 -2.42 7.40
N ALA A 163 -28.40 -3.33 7.21
CA ALA A 163 -28.65 -4.77 7.15
C ALA A 163 -28.97 -5.42 8.52
N ALA A 164 -28.62 -4.77 9.64
CA ALA A 164 -28.84 -5.30 10.99
C ALA A 164 -30.16 -4.82 11.61
N ALA A 165 -30.78 -3.74 11.09
CA ALA A 165 -31.87 -3.03 11.76
C ALA A 165 -33.28 -3.21 11.17
N GLY A 166 -33.49 -3.84 10.01
CA GLY A 166 -34.87 -4.09 9.58
C GLY A 166 -35.12 -4.64 8.18
N ALA A 167 -36.02 -5.63 8.14
CA ALA A 167 -36.96 -6.02 7.08
C ALA A 167 -36.42 -6.39 5.68
N ALA A 168 -36.67 -7.67 5.35
CA ALA A 168 -36.71 -8.25 4.02
C ALA A 168 -37.08 -7.26 2.90
N THR A 169 -36.09 -6.87 2.11
CA THR A 169 -36.25 -6.61 0.68
C THR A 169 -34.90 -6.89 0.02
N GLU A 170 -34.93 -7.68 -1.05
CA GLU A 170 -33.80 -8.30 -1.75
C GLU A 170 -32.83 -7.26 -2.37
N LYS A 171 -32.02 -6.60 -1.54
CA LYS A 171 -30.77 -5.97 -1.95
C LYS A 171 -29.67 -6.48 -1.01
N THR A 172 -28.91 -7.42 -1.55
CA THR A 172 -27.80 -8.16 -0.94
C THR A 172 -27.04 -7.38 0.14
N SER A 173 -27.24 -7.78 1.39
CA SER A 173 -26.35 -7.48 2.52
C SER A 173 -24.95 -8.00 2.19
N GLN A 174 -24.03 -7.12 1.79
CA GLN A 174 -22.64 -7.53 1.54
C GLN A 174 -21.87 -7.56 2.86
N LYS A 175 -21.98 -8.67 3.59
CA LYS A 175 -20.91 -9.06 4.51
C LYS A 175 -19.66 -9.28 3.67
N LEU A 176 -18.56 -8.61 4.03
CA LEU A 176 -17.28 -8.84 3.34
C LEU A 176 -16.75 -10.21 3.72
N HIS A 177 -16.42 -11.02 2.71
CA HIS A 177 -15.89 -12.36 2.88
C HIS A 177 -14.36 -12.33 2.76
N PRO A 178 -13.67 -13.38 3.26
CA PRO A 178 -12.23 -13.52 3.04
C PRO A 178 -11.87 -13.42 1.56
N GLY A 179 -10.86 -12.61 1.22
CA GLY A 179 -10.48 -12.31 -0.16
C GLY A 179 -11.14 -11.06 -0.75
N ASP A 180 -12.24 -10.57 -0.18
CA ASP A 180 -12.75 -9.23 -0.49
C ASP A 180 -11.78 -8.17 0.05
N PHE A 181 -11.79 -6.98 -0.54
CA PHE A 181 -11.02 -5.86 -0.04
C PHE A 181 -11.73 -4.53 -0.28
N PHE A 182 -11.44 -3.54 0.55
CA PHE A 182 -11.88 -2.16 0.35
C PHE A 182 -10.67 -1.23 0.35
N ILE A 183 -10.84 -0.01 -0.18
CA ILE A 183 -9.74 0.92 -0.39
C ILE A 183 -10.01 2.21 0.37
N THR A 184 -8.99 2.69 1.09
CA THR A 184 -8.96 4.05 1.64
C THR A 184 -7.81 4.82 1.03
N ARG A 185 -7.96 6.13 0.87
CA ARG A 185 -6.97 7.01 0.24
C ARG A 185 -6.59 8.12 1.20
N HIS A 186 -5.31 8.44 1.25
CA HIS A 186 -4.73 9.36 2.23
C HIS A 186 -3.71 10.26 1.55
N SER A 187 -3.78 11.57 1.79
CA SER A 187 -2.76 12.54 1.40
C SER A 187 -1.86 12.94 2.56
N ASN A 188 -2.16 12.46 3.75
CA ASN A 188 -1.61 12.91 5.03
C ASN A 188 -0.84 11.82 5.78
N LEU A 189 -0.56 10.68 5.13
CA LEU A 189 0.27 9.59 5.65
C LEU A 189 1.66 9.59 5.03
N SER A 190 2.65 9.15 5.81
CA SER A 190 4.07 9.37 5.55
C SER A 190 4.68 8.50 4.47
N GLN A 191 4.11 7.34 4.12
CA GLN A 191 4.70 6.41 3.15
C GLN A 191 3.69 5.73 2.22
N THR A 192 2.40 6.05 2.35
CA THR A 192 1.34 5.45 1.52
C THR A 192 0.28 6.47 1.12
N HIS A 193 -0.22 6.33 -0.10
CA HIS A 193 -1.35 7.10 -0.61
C HIS A 193 -2.64 6.28 -0.61
N VAL A 194 -2.51 4.95 -0.77
CA VAL A 194 -3.64 4.04 -0.98
C VAL A 194 -3.47 2.82 -0.08
N ILE A 195 -4.44 2.59 0.80
CA ILE A 195 -4.46 1.40 1.65
C ILE A 195 -5.53 0.45 1.14
N PHE A 196 -5.09 -0.76 0.78
CA PHE A 196 -5.95 -1.89 0.45
C PHE A 196 -6.20 -2.71 1.71
N HIS A 197 -7.41 -2.69 2.22
CA HIS A 197 -7.83 -3.44 3.39
C HIS A 197 -8.34 -4.81 2.94
N LEU A 198 -7.46 -5.80 2.95
CA LEU A 198 -7.76 -7.17 2.51
C LEU A 198 -8.39 -7.95 3.66
N ILE A 199 -9.60 -8.44 3.44
CA ILE A 199 -10.30 -9.26 4.43
C ILE A 199 -9.66 -10.65 4.49
N SER A 200 -9.21 -11.05 5.67
CA SER A 200 -8.54 -12.33 5.90
C SER A 200 -9.10 -13.02 7.14
N ASP A 201 -9.58 -14.26 6.96
CA ASP A 201 -10.18 -15.12 8.01
C ASP A 201 -9.15 -15.75 8.96
N GLU A 202 -7.88 -15.43 8.77
CA GLU A 202 -6.80 -15.98 9.54
C GLU A 202 -6.91 -15.40 10.97
N SER A 203 -7.72 -16.04 11.81
CA SER A 203 -7.69 -15.87 13.26
C SER A 203 -6.31 -16.30 13.77
N SER A 204 -5.89 -15.75 14.90
CA SER A 204 -4.66 -16.14 15.60
C SER A 204 -4.66 -17.60 16.08
N ASP A 205 -5.80 -18.30 15.96
CA ASP A 205 -6.04 -19.55 16.69
C ASP A 205 -5.79 -20.82 15.86
N SER A 206 -5.61 -20.73 14.54
CA SER A 206 -5.07 -21.85 13.76
C SER A 206 -4.45 -21.40 12.43
N PRO A 207 -3.19 -21.74 12.15
CA PRO A 207 -2.55 -21.45 10.87
C PRO A 207 -3.04 -22.45 9.81
N GLY A 208 -4.20 -22.17 9.22
CA GLY A 208 -4.79 -22.99 8.16
C GLY A 208 -3.84 -23.11 6.96
N GLU A 209 -3.79 -24.28 6.32
CA GLU A 209 -2.96 -24.47 5.12
C GLU A 209 -3.54 -23.68 3.93
N ILE A 210 -2.89 -22.56 3.57
CA ILE A 210 -3.30 -21.75 2.42
C ILE A 210 -2.71 -22.33 1.13
N THR A 211 -3.56 -22.47 0.12
CA THR A 211 -3.17 -22.83 -1.25
C THR A 211 -3.36 -21.66 -2.21
N SER A 212 -2.91 -21.80 -3.46
CA SER A 212 -3.07 -20.77 -4.50
C SER A 212 -4.54 -20.45 -4.84
N ARG A 213 -5.49 -21.31 -4.46
CA ARG A 213 -6.93 -21.10 -4.65
C ARG A 213 -7.61 -20.44 -3.45
N HIS A 214 -6.87 -20.18 -2.37
CA HIS A 214 -7.43 -19.58 -1.18
C HIS A 214 -7.95 -18.16 -1.47
N PRO A 215 -9.13 -17.77 -0.94
CA PRO A 215 -9.73 -16.49 -1.25
C PRO A 215 -8.82 -15.28 -1.01
N VAL A 216 -8.01 -15.30 0.05
CA VAL A 216 -7.05 -14.22 0.36
C VAL A 216 -5.96 -14.07 -0.72
N ILE A 217 -5.49 -15.18 -1.31
CA ILE A 217 -4.52 -15.16 -2.41
C ILE A 217 -5.16 -14.59 -3.68
N LEU A 218 -6.41 -14.97 -3.96
CA LEU A 218 -7.18 -14.41 -5.07
C LEU A 218 -7.45 -12.91 -4.86
N GLY A 219 -7.76 -12.50 -3.63
CA GLY A 219 -7.90 -11.11 -3.22
C GLY A 219 -6.63 -10.31 -3.43
N LEU A 220 -5.48 -10.85 -3.02
CA LEU A 220 -4.16 -10.23 -3.28
C LEU A 220 -3.89 -10.06 -4.79
N ARG A 221 -4.21 -11.07 -5.61
CA ARG A 221 -4.10 -10.95 -7.08
C ARG A 221 -5.01 -9.86 -7.63
N ASN A 222 -6.23 -9.73 -7.11
CA ASN A 222 -7.16 -8.67 -7.49
C ASN A 222 -6.68 -7.28 -7.04
N ILE A 223 -6.02 -7.18 -5.89
CA ILE A 223 -5.38 -5.94 -5.43
C ILE A 223 -4.24 -5.56 -6.38
N LEU A 224 -3.34 -6.49 -6.71
CA LEU A 224 -2.25 -6.26 -7.66
C LEU A 224 -2.78 -5.75 -9.01
N LYS A 225 -3.87 -6.36 -9.50
CA LYS A 225 -4.58 -5.93 -10.71
C LYS A 225 -5.15 -4.51 -10.59
N THR A 226 -5.80 -4.22 -9.48
CA THR A 226 -6.38 -2.91 -9.19
C THR A 226 -5.29 -1.85 -9.11
N ALA A 227 -4.18 -2.14 -8.43
CA ALA A 227 -3.03 -1.25 -8.30
C ALA A 227 -2.44 -0.85 -9.66
N SER A 228 -2.17 -1.83 -10.54
CA SER A 228 -1.67 -1.56 -11.90
C SER A 228 -2.66 -0.74 -12.76
N ARG A 229 -3.96 -0.97 -12.61
CA ARG A 229 -5.00 -0.20 -13.33
C ARG A 229 -5.15 1.25 -12.86
N HIS A 230 -4.67 1.57 -11.68
CA HIS A 230 -4.81 2.89 -11.05
C HIS A 230 -3.45 3.58 -10.82
N ASP A 231 -2.45 3.26 -11.65
CA ASP A 231 -1.13 3.91 -11.67
C ASP A 231 -0.39 3.88 -10.32
N ILE A 232 -0.63 2.82 -9.53
CA ILE A 232 0.14 2.54 -8.32
C ILE A 232 1.41 1.82 -8.73
N SER A 233 2.51 2.56 -8.75
CA SER A 233 3.83 2.11 -9.21
C SER A 233 4.62 1.39 -8.11
N MET A 234 4.32 1.69 -6.84
CA MET A 234 4.90 1.05 -5.66
C MET A 234 3.79 0.38 -4.84
N LEU A 235 3.92 -0.92 -4.57
CA LEU A 235 2.95 -1.66 -3.77
C LEU A 235 3.66 -2.49 -2.69
N THR A 236 3.23 -2.32 -1.45
CA THR A 236 3.70 -3.10 -0.30
C THR A 236 2.69 -4.17 0.06
N ILE A 237 3.12 -5.44 0.04
CA ILE A 237 2.26 -6.60 0.32
C ILE A 237 2.81 -7.40 1.53
N PRO A 238 1.95 -7.93 2.42
CA PRO A 238 2.37 -8.75 3.54
C PRO A 238 2.81 -10.14 3.04
N ALA A 239 4.11 -10.41 3.10
CA ALA A 239 4.71 -11.63 2.55
C ALA A 239 4.22 -12.91 3.25
N LEU A 240 3.86 -12.83 4.53
CA LEU A 240 3.35 -13.97 5.30
C LEU A 240 1.82 -13.96 5.46
N LEU A 241 1.13 -12.97 4.90
CA LEU A 241 -0.29 -12.72 5.19
C LEU A 241 -0.56 -12.65 6.72
N ARG A 242 0.39 -12.07 7.45
CA ARG A 242 0.35 -11.76 8.89
C ARG A 242 1.09 -10.44 9.14
N HIS A 243 0.68 -9.72 10.19
CA HIS A 243 1.34 -8.47 10.62
C HIS A 243 2.36 -8.67 11.73
N GLU A 244 2.23 -9.77 12.49
CA GLU A 244 3.09 -10.14 13.62
C GLU A 244 3.44 -11.63 13.51
N MET A 245 4.65 -12.01 13.93
CA MET A 245 5.01 -13.41 14.15
C MET A 245 4.35 -13.92 15.42
N SER A 246 3.77 -15.12 15.36
CA SER A 246 3.23 -15.87 16.48
C SER A 246 3.92 -17.23 16.60
N GLU A 247 3.76 -17.90 17.76
CA GLU A 247 4.49 -19.14 18.08
C GLU A 247 4.17 -20.32 17.15
N ASP A 248 2.97 -20.31 16.56
CA ASP A 248 2.50 -21.30 15.59
C ASP A 248 3.13 -21.14 14.19
N MET A 249 3.75 -19.99 13.90
CA MET A 249 4.40 -19.69 12.62
C MET A 249 5.82 -20.27 12.54
N THR A 250 5.92 -21.60 12.50
CA THR A 250 7.20 -22.31 12.34
C THR A 250 7.99 -21.88 11.10
N VAL A 251 9.31 -22.08 11.10
CA VAL A 251 10.18 -21.77 9.94
C VAL A 251 9.67 -22.42 8.63
N PRO A 252 9.33 -23.72 8.59
CA PRO A 252 8.79 -24.34 7.37
C PRO A 252 7.47 -23.73 6.92
N TRP A 253 6.60 -23.35 7.86
CA TRP A 253 5.34 -22.67 7.55
C TRP A 253 5.60 -21.32 6.88
N SER A 254 6.53 -20.53 7.45
CA SER A 254 6.88 -19.19 6.96
C SER A 254 7.47 -19.26 5.56
N ILE A 255 8.37 -20.21 5.30
CA ILE A 255 8.96 -20.44 3.97
C ILE A 255 7.86 -20.79 2.96
N ARG A 256 6.99 -21.77 3.25
CA ARG A 256 5.91 -22.18 2.33
C ARG A 256 4.93 -21.03 2.05
N ARG A 257 4.58 -20.26 3.08
CA ARG A 257 3.64 -19.13 2.98
C ARG A 257 4.21 -18.00 2.12
N ALA A 258 5.44 -17.56 2.41
CA ALA A 258 6.12 -16.54 1.63
C ALA A 258 6.35 -17.01 0.18
N GLU A 259 6.76 -18.26 -0.03
CA GLU A 259 6.94 -18.82 -1.38
C GLU A 259 5.64 -18.73 -2.20
N LEU A 260 4.50 -19.05 -1.59
CA LEU A 260 3.19 -18.95 -2.22
C LEU A 260 2.85 -17.51 -2.63
N VAL A 261 3.05 -16.55 -1.73
CA VAL A 261 2.80 -15.12 -1.98
C VAL A 261 3.74 -14.59 -3.07
N PHE A 262 5.02 -14.95 -3.02
CA PHE A 262 6.03 -14.54 -4.00
C PHE A 262 5.69 -15.09 -5.39
N LYS A 263 5.31 -16.37 -5.49
CA LYS A 263 4.88 -16.99 -6.76
C LYS A 263 3.60 -16.35 -7.29
N CYS A 264 2.65 -16.01 -6.42
CA CYS A 264 1.43 -15.30 -6.82
C CYS A 264 1.76 -13.93 -7.41
N ALA A 265 2.56 -13.12 -6.71
CA ALA A 265 2.98 -11.80 -7.17
C ALA A 265 3.78 -11.88 -8.47
N LYS A 266 4.74 -12.81 -8.57
CA LYS A 266 5.50 -13.05 -9.81
C LYS A 266 4.58 -13.41 -10.99
N GLY A 267 3.66 -14.35 -10.77
CA GLY A 267 2.71 -14.77 -11.80
C GLY A 267 1.87 -13.61 -12.30
N PHE A 268 1.41 -12.75 -11.40
CA PHE A 268 0.71 -11.52 -11.74
C PHE A 268 1.61 -10.56 -12.55
N MET A 269 2.84 -10.28 -12.11
CA MET A 269 3.73 -9.34 -12.79
C MET A 269 4.04 -9.76 -14.23
N ILE A 270 4.17 -11.07 -14.47
CA ILE A 270 4.33 -11.63 -15.83
C ILE A 270 3.05 -11.43 -16.66
N GLU A 271 1.88 -11.64 -16.06
CA GLU A 271 0.59 -11.47 -16.72
C GLU A 271 0.31 -10.00 -17.04
N SER A 272 0.57 -9.08 -16.11
CA SER A 272 0.31 -7.64 -16.27
C SER A 272 1.14 -7.00 -17.36
N ALA A 273 2.35 -7.51 -17.62
CA ALA A 273 3.19 -7.05 -18.74
C ALA A 273 2.51 -7.23 -20.10
N THR A 274 1.52 -8.13 -20.21
CA THR A 274 0.76 -8.34 -21.45
C THR A 274 -0.45 -7.40 -21.61
N TRP A 275 -0.88 -6.73 -20.54
CA TRP A 275 -2.15 -5.99 -20.53
C TRP A 275 -2.04 -4.58 -21.13
N GLY A 276 -0.84 -4.01 -21.17
CA GLY A 276 -0.63 -2.61 -21.53
C GLY A 276 -1.18 -1.67 -20.45
N GLY A 277 -0.30 -0.86 -19.84
CA GLY A 277 -0.67 0.03 -18.74
C GLY A 277 0.53 0.35 -17.85
N THR A 278 0.29 1.03 -16.73
CA THR A 278 1.33 1.29 -15.74
C THR A 278 1.63 0.02 -14.96
N GLU A 279 2.88 -0.41 -15.04
CA GLU A 279 3.37 -1.57 -14.32
C GLU A 279 3.73 -1.20 -12.88
N ILE A 280 3.64 -2.19 -11.99
CA ILE A 280 4.20 -2.06 -10.64
C ILE A 280 5.71 -2.10 -10.78
N ASN A 281 6.35 -0.94 -10.71
CA ASN A 281 7.79 -0.80 -10.83
C ASN A 281 8.52 -1.29 -9.59
N THR A 282 7.90 -1.13 -8.41
CA THR A 282 8.48 -1.56 -7.13
C THR A 282 7.47 -2.35 -6.32
N LEU A 283 7.80 -3.62 -6.05
CA LEU A 283 7.02 -4.47 -5.16
C LEU A 283 7.80 -4.63 -3.84
N GLN A 284 7.20 -4.20 -2.75
CA GLN A 284 7.73 -4.39 -1.41
C GLN A 284 7.06 -5.60 -0.74
N LEU A 285 7.88 -6.51 -0.24
CA LEU A 285 7.51 -7.71 0.49
C LEU A 285 7.73 -7.42 1.97
N LEU A 286 6.64 -7.12 2.67
CA LEU A 286 6.66 -6.76 4.08
C LEU A 286 6.64 -8.04 4.94
N LEU A 287 7.66 -8.19 5.76
CA LEU A 287 7.73 -9.20 6.81
C LEU A 287 7.39 -8.55 8.17
N PRO A 288 6.83 -9.33 9.12
CA PRO A 288 6.56 -8.82 10.45
C PRO A 288 7.81 -8.30 11.15
N HIS A 289 7.69 -7.17 11.84
CA HIS A 289 8.80 -6.50 12.55
C HIS A 289 9.54 -7.40 13.56
N ASN A 290 8.86 -8.38 14.14
CA ASN A 290 9.40 -9.30 15.16
C ASN A 290 9.95 -10.61 14.56
N ILE A 291 10.24 -10.66 13.26
CA ILE A 291 10.89 -11.81 12.61
C ILE A 291 12.36 -11.94 13.03
N SER A 292 12.87 -13.17 13.11
CA SER A 292 14.30 -13.41 13.37
C SER A 292 15.15 -13.09 12.14
N GLU A 293 16.40 -12.66 12.39
CA GLU A 293 17.38 -12.34 11.34
C GLU A 293 17.64 -13.54 10.41
N GLU A 294 17.81 -14.74 11.00
CA GLU A 294 18.02 -15.98 10.23
C GLU A 294 16.86 -16.31 9.28
N LEU A 295 15.61 -16.16 9.76
CA LEU A 295 14.44 -16.39 8.93
C LEU A 295 14.32 -15.31 7.85
N PHE A 296 14.59 -14.06 8.17
CA PHE A 296 14.63 -12.98 7.19
C PHE A 296 15.63 -13.26 6.07
N THR A 297 16.89 -13.60 6.40
CA THR A 297 17.92 -13.93 5.39
C THR A 297 17.48 -15.11 4.53
N THR A 298 16.83 -16.11 5.12
CA THR A 298 16.28 -17.26 4.38
C THR A 298 15.20 -16.82 3.38
N LEU A 299 14.25 -15.98 3.83
CA LEU A 299 13.17 -15.48 2.97
C LEU A 299 13.67 -14.49 1.90
N ALA A 300 14.69 -13.68 2.21
CA ALA A 300 15.34 -12.78 1.26
C ALA A 300 16.07 -13.57 0.17
N GLY A 301 16.85 -14.60 0.54
CA GLY A 301 17.46 -15.52 -0.42
C GLY A 301 16.44 -16.22 -1.33
N MET A 302 15.24 -16.50 -0.82
CA MET A 302 14.15 -17.07 -1.62
C MET A 302 13.62 -16.11 -2.69
N VAL A 303 13.68 -14.78 -2.49
CA VAL A 303 13.30 -13.80 -3.52
C VAL A 303 14.12 -14.03 -4.80
N SER A 304 15.44 -14.21 -4.65
CA SER A 304 16.33 -14.47 -5.79
C SER A 304 15.94 -15.75 -6.55
N ASN A 305 15.60 -16.81 -5.81
CA ASN A 305 15.20 -18.10 -6.38
C ASN A 305 13.84 -18.02 -7.10
N VAL A 306 12.84 -17.39 -6.47
CA VAL A 306 11.49 -17.30 -7.04
C VAL A 306 11.47 -16.37 -8.24
N PHE A 307 12.06 -15.18 -8.14
CA PHE A 307 11.98 -14.18 -9.21
C PHE A 307 13.04 -14.31 -10.30
N ARG A 308 14.03 -15.23 -10.15
CA ARG A 308 15.18 -15.41 -11.07
C ARG A 308 15.80 -14.06 -11.41
N VAL A 309 16.47 -13.48 -10.42
CA VAL A 309 17.26 -12.24 -10.59
C VAL A 309 18.27 -12.46 -11.72
N ALA A 310 18.37 -11.50 -12.65
CA ALA A 310 19.38 -11.56 -13.68
C ALA A 310 20.75 -11.39 -13.02
N ASN A 311 21.52 -12.47 -12.90
CA ASN A 311 22.93 -12.35 -12.52
C ASN A 311 23.65 -11.62 -13.66
N PRO A 312 24.27 -10.46 -13.43
CA PRO A 312 25.17 -9.88 -14.42
C PRO A 312 26.29 -10.90 -14.62
N LYS A 313 26.31 -11.54 -15.80
CA LYS A 313 27.47 -12.34 -16.18
C LYS A 313 28.63 -11.36 -16.27
N PHE A 314 29.59 -11.48 -15.36
CA PHE A 314 30.89 -10.86 -15.51
C PHE A 314 31.44 -11.34 -16.87
N LEU A 315 31.55 -10.40 -17.81
CA LEU A 315 32.26 -10.55 -19.08
C LEU A 315 33.69 -10.07 -18.88
#